data_AF-A0A6P3YYZ3-F1
#
_entry.id   AF-A0A6P3YYZ3-F1
#
_cell.length_a   1.000
_cell.length_b   1.000
_cell.length_c   1.000
_cell.angle_alpha   90.00
_cell.angle_beta   90.00
_cell.angle_gamma   90.00
#
_symmetry.space_group_name_H-M   'P 1'
#
loop_
_entity.id
_entity.type
_entity.pdbx_description
1 polymer ?
#
loop_
_entity_poly.entity_id
_entity_poly.type
_entity_poly.pdbx_seq_one_letter_code
_entity_poly.pdbx_strand_id
1 'polypeptide(L)'
;MATAIVNVPSNVGAVKGLDCQSFVGLRPSPNVRSFNCVRTAKKRGPGRFAIRASESPRDGPLRKLGRSDAECEADVVAGNVPEAPPVPPKAAAPAGTPVVPLLPLSRRPRRNRKSPALRAAFQETTLSPANFVYPLFIHEGEEDTPIGAMPGCYRLGWRHGLVEEVSKARDVGVNSIVLFPKVPDGLKSPTGDEAYNDNGLVPRTIRLLKDKYPDLVIYTDVALDPYSSDGHDGIVREDGVIMNDETVHQLCKQAVSQ
;
A
#
# COMPACT_ATOMS: atom_id res chain seq x y z
N MET A 1 2.68 -1.62 -30.83
CA MET A 1 3.26 -0.52 -30.05
C MET A 1 2.51 -0.41 -28.74
N ALA A 2 3.12 -0.85 -27.66
CA ALA A 2 2.78 -0.55 -26.27
C ALA A 2 4.02 -0.96 -25.47
N THR A 3 4.85 0.00 -25.09
CA THR A 3 6.11 -0.22 -24.39
C THR A 3 5.82 -0.07 -22.90
N ALA A 4 5.93 -1.15 -22.13
CA ALA A 4 5.88 -1.08 -20.67
C ALA A 4 7.29 -0.79 -20.15
N ILE A 5 7.47 0.38 -19.54
CA ILE A 5 8.66 0.71 -18.75
C ILE A 5 8.42 0.12 -17.36
N VAL A 6 9.16 -0.94 -17.01
CA VAL A 6 9.15 -1.51 -15.66
C VAL A 6 10.44 -1.09 -14.97
N ASN A 7 10.35 -0.19 -14.00
CA ASN A 7 11.46 0.08 -13.07
C ASN A 7 11.49 -1.06 -12.04
N VAL A 8 12.49 -1.93 -12.11
CA VAL A 8 12.73 -2.99 -11.12
C VAL A 8 13.94 -2.59 -10.27
N PRO A 9 13.85 -2.67 -8.92
CA PRO A 9 15.03 -2.57 -8.06
C PRO A 9 15.96 -3.76 -8.31
N SER A 10 17.16 -3.49 -8.80
CA SER A 10 18.14 -4.50 -9.24
C SER A 10 18.81 -5.19 -8.05
N ASN A 11 18.46 -6.46 -7.82
CA ASN A 11 19.28 -7.41 -7.05
C ASN A 11 19.40 -8.79 -7.73
N VAL A 12 19.28 -8.82 -9.07
CA VAL A 12 19.40 -10.05 -9.88
C VAL A 12 20.75 -10.05 -10.59
N GLY A 13 21.53 -11.13 -10.39
CA GLY A 13 22.84 -11.33 -11.02
C GLY A 13 22.79 -11.41 -12.55
N ALA A 14 23.90 -11.05 -13.18
CA ALA A 14 24.06 -10.93 -14.63
C ALA A 14 23.64 -12.19 -15.41
N VAL A 15 22.66 -12.03 -16.29
CA VAL A 15 22.27 -12.99 -17.33
C VAL A 15 23.25 -12.83 -18.52
N LYS A 16 23.83 -13.93 -19.00
CA LYS A 16 24.62 -13.95 -20.25
C LYS A 16 23.78 -13.35 -21.39
N GLY A 17 24.43 -12.58 -22.26
CA GLY A 17 23.80 -11.99 -23.46
C GLY A 17 22.94 -13.02 -24.19
N LEU A 18 21.66 -12.69 -24.35
CA LEU A 18 20.71 -13.47 -25.13
C LEU A 18 21.16 -13.44 -26.58
N ASP A 19 21.49 -14.61 -27.14
CA ASP A 19 21.67 -14.77 -28.57
C ASP A 19 20.28 -14.80 -29.24
N CYS A 20 19.84 -13.61 -29.63
CA CYS A 20 18.55 -13.36 -30.27
C CYS A 20 18.44 -14.01 -31.67
N GLN A 21 19.47 -14.69 -32.18
CA GLN A 21 19.40 -15.37 -33.48
C GLN A 21 18.66 -16.72 -33.43
N SER A 22 18.38 -17.26 -32.24
CA SER A 22 17.79 -18.59 -32.05
C SER A 22 16.26 -18.61 -31.89
N PHE A 23 15.60 -17.45 -31.82
CA PHE A 23 14.15 -17.36 -31.63
C PHE A 23 13.43 -17.03 -32.95
N VAL A 24 12.68 -18.00 -33.47
CA VAL A 24 11.84 -17.80 -34.65
C VAL A 24 10.76 -16.75 -34.34
N GLY A 25 10.83 -15.60 -35.01
CA GLY A 25 9.79 -14.56 -34.98
C GLY A 25 10.17 -13.21 -34.36
N LEU A 26 11.39 -13.03 -33.84
CA LEU A 26 11.85 -11.74 -33.30
C LEU A 26 13.04 -11.20 -34.10
N ARG A 27 12.87 -10.05 -34.76
CA ARG A 27 13.99 -9.33 -35.42
C ARG A 27 14.65 -8.37 -34.42
N PRO A 28 15.98 -8.38 -34.27
CA PRO A 28 16.68 -7.42 -33.41
C PRO A 28 16.69 -6.00 -34.03
N SER A 29 16.52 -4.99 -33.17
CA SER A 29 16.60 -3.56 -33.52
C SER A 29 18.07 -3.09 -33.54
N PRO A 30 18.50 -2.23 -34.49
CA PRO A 30 19.92 -1.96 -34.74
C PRO A 30 20.63 -1.04 -33.74
N ASN A 31 20.01 -0.56 -32.66
CA ASN A 31 20.58 0.49 -31.81
C ASN A 31 20.57 0.19 -30.30
N VAL A 32 21.50 -0.64 -29.81
CA VAL A 32 21.87 -0.65 -28.37
C VAL A 32 23.38 -0.71 -28.20
N ARG A 33 23.97 0.39 -27.71
CA ARG A 33 25.37 0.50 -27.28
C ARG A 33 25.55 -0.07 -25.87
N SER A 34 26.69 -0.73 -25.63
CA SER A 34 27.05 -1.45 -24.40
C SER A 34 27.26 -0.54 -23.18
N PHE A 35 26.84 -1.00 -21.99
CA PHE A 35 27.25 -0.45 -20.70
C PHE A 35 28.08 -1.50 -19.92
N ASN A 36 29.21 -1.08 -19.35
CA ASN A 36 30.09 -1.89 -18.50
C ASN A 36 29.87 -1.57 -17.02
N CYS A 37 29.88 -2.58 -16.14
CA CYS A 37 30.03 -2.39 -14.69
C CYS A 37 30.82 -3.55 -14.04
N VAL A 38 31.53 -3.21 -12.96
CA VAL A 38 32.66 -3.91 -12.32
C VAL A 38 32.24 -5.11 -11.45
N ARG A 39 33.11 -6.13 -11.38
CA ARG A 39 32.94 -7.39 -10.63
C ARG A 39 33.32 -7.28 -9.14
N THR A 40 32.50 -7.87 -8.26
CA THR A 40 32.96 -8.55 -7.04
C THR A 40 32.24 -9.89 -6.89
N ALA A 41 32.98 -10.95 -6.57
CA ALA A 41 32.53 -12.35 -6.62
C ALA A 41 32.47 -13.00 -5.24
N LYS A 42 31.39 -13.77 -4.99
CA LYS A 42 31.40 -14.98 -4.14
C LYS A 42 30.41 -15.98 -4.74
N LYS A 43 30.92 -17.09 -5.31
CA LYS A 43 30.12 -18.18 -5.88
C LYS A 43 29.48 -19.01 -4.76
N ARG A 44 28.14 -19.06 -4.70
CA ARG A 44 27.38 -20.19 -4.13
C ARG A 44 26.87 -21.04 -5.29
N GLY A 45 27.01 -22.36 -5.19
CA GLY A 45 26.64 -23.33 -6.24
C GLY A 45 25.13 -23.34 -6.56
N PRO A 46 24.71 -23.98 -7.66
CA PRO A 46 23.34 -23.88 -8.14
C PRO A 46 22.42 -24.73 -7.25
N GLY A 47 21.63 -24.05 -6.41
CA GLY A 47 20.47 -24.67 -5.78
C GLY A 47 19.41 -24.95 -6.84
N ARG A 48 19.02 -26.21 -7.01
CA ARG A 48 17.91 -26.59 -7.88
C ARG A 48 16.62 -26.03 -7.29
N PHE A 49 16.03 -25.02 -7.93
CA PHE A 49 14.68 -24.56 -7.63
C PHE A 49 13.67 -25.53 -8.25
N ALA A 50 12.98 -26.30 -7.42
CA ALA A 50 11.83 -27.08 -7.82
C ALA A 50 10.55 -26.29 -7.50
N ILE A 51 9.81 -25.86 -8.52
CA ILE A 51 8.49 -25.27 -8.35
C ILE A 51 7.48 -26.40 -8.14
N ARG A 52 6.87 -26.46 -6.96
CA ARG A 52 5.89 -27.48 -6.59
C ARG A 52 4.49 -27.03 -7.00
N ALA A 53 3.95 -27.59 -8.07
CA ALA A 53 2.58 -27.37 -8.51
C ALA A 53 1.62 -28.43 -7.91
N SER A 54 1.47 -28.50 -6.59
CA SER A 54 0.28 -29.07 -5.92
C SER A 54 0.37 -28.98 -4.39
N GLU A 55 -0.66 -28.46 -3.74
CA GLU A 55 -0.84 -28.47 -2.28
C GLU A 55 -1.70 -29.66 -1.80
N SER A 56 -1.50 -30.86 -2.36
CA SER A 56 -2.12 -32.07 -1.79
C SER A 56 -1.03 -32.95 -1.16
N PRO A 57 -1.13 -33.34 0.13
CA PRO A 57 -0.26 -34.33 0.72
C PRO A 57 -0.64 -35.70 0.12
N ARG A 58 0.01 -36.09 -0.97
CA ARG A 58 -0.02 -37.47 -1.45
C ARG A 58 1.19 -38.19 -0.87
N ASP A 59 0.96 -39.01 0.15
CA ASP A 59 1.89 -40.07 0.58
C ASP A 59 1.91 -41.18 -0.48
N GLY A 60 2.63 -40.92 -1.57
CA GLY A 60 2.88 -41.91 -2.61
C GLY A 60 4.18 -41.59 -3.37
N PRO A 61 4.96 -42.60 -3.78
CA PRO A 61 6.22 -42.36 -4.47
C PRO A 61 5.94 -41.62 -5.79
N LEU A 62 6.63 -40.49 -5.99
CA LEU A 62 6.72 -39.80 -7.28
C LEU A 62 7.10 -40.84 -8.34
N ARG A 63 6.15 -41.21 -9.21
CA ARG A 63 6.48 -41.99 -10.41
C ARG A 63 7.33 -41.10 -11.31
N LYS A 64 8.65 -41.14 -11.12
CA LYS A 64 9.58 -40.71 -12.15
C LYS A 64 9.42 -41.68 -13.31
N LEU A 65 8.85 -41.24 -14.42
CA LEU A 65 9.16 -41.86 -15.70
C LEU A 65 10.68 -41.74 -15.81
N GLY A 66 11.43 -42.83 -15.68
CA GLY A 66 12.89 -42.82 -15.68
C GLY A 66 13.51 -42.49 -17.05
N ARG A 67 12.89 -41.60 -17.83
CA ARG A 67 13.34 -41.17 -19.16
C ARG A 67 13.95 -39.78 -19.10
N SER A 68 14.98 -39.55 -19.90
CA SER A 68 15.57 -38.22 -20.06
C SER A 68 14.72 -37.33 -20.98
N ASP A 69 14.86 -36.00 -20.87
CA ASP A 69 14.12 -35.05 -21.74
C ASP A 69 14.38 -35.33 -23.24
N ALA A 70 15.61 -35.75 -23.59
CA ALA A 70 16.00 -36.12 -24.95
C ALA A 70 15.30 -37.40 -25.46
N GLU A 71 15.05 -38.38 -24.59
CA GLU A 71 14.30 -39.59 -24.94
C GLU A 71 12.81 -39.29 -25.17
N CYS A 72 12.23 -38.40 -24.35
CA CYS A 72 10.86 -37.92 -24.56
C CYS A 72 10.72 -37.15 -25.88
N GLU A 73 11.68 -36.29 -26.23
CA GLU A 73 11.68 -35.57 -27.50
C GLU A 73 11.83 -36.52 -28.70
N ALA A 74 12.72 -37.51 -28.61
CA ALA A 74 12.89 -38.53 -29.65
C ALA A 74 11.63 -39.38 -29.86
N ASP A 75 10.94 -39.77 -28.79
CA ASP A 75 9.68 -40.52 -28.85
C ASP A 75 8.55 -39.70 -29.50
N VAL A 76 8.46 -38.41 -29.19
CA VAL A 76 7.49 -37.49 -29.82
C VAL A 76 7.78 -37.33 -31.31
N VAL A 77 9.06 -37.20 -31.70
CA VAL A 77 9.49 -37.16 -33.11
C VAL A 77 9.20 -38.49 -33.82
N ALA A 78 9.31 -39.62 -33.12
CA ALA A 78 8.96 -40.95 -33.62
C ALA A 78 7.44 -41.23 -33.67
N GLY A 79 6.60 -40.27 -33.28
CA GLY A 79 5.13 -40.39 -33.28
C GLY A 79 4.54 -41.09 -32.04
N ASN A 80 5.38 -41.47 -31.08
CA ASN A 80 4.98 -42.12 -29.82
C ASN A 80 4.72 -41.06 -28.74
N VAL A 81 3.72 -40.21 -28.96
CA VAL A 81 3.35 -39.16 -28.00
C VAL A 81 2.75 -39.82 -26.74
N PRO A 82 3.28 -39.56 -25.54
CA PRO A 82 2.74 -40.13 -24.31
C PRO A 82 1.29 -39.66 -24.10
N GLU A 83 0.46 -40.58 -23.62
CA GLU A 83 -0.94 -40.28 -23.35
C GLU A 83 -1.05 -39.16 -22.31
N ALA A 84 -1.93 -38.18 -22.61
CA ALA A 84 -2.13 -37.04 -21.72
C ALA A 84 -2.58 -37.55 -20.33
N PRO A 85 -2.04 -37.00 -19.24
CA PRO A 85 -2.48 -37.39 -17.91
C PRO A 85 -3.99 -37.16 -17.75
N PRO A 86 -4.71 -38.07 -17.05
CA PRO A 86 -6.15 -37.97 -16.89
C PRO A 86 -6.51 -36.65 -16.21
N VAL A 87 -7.47 -35.93 -16.81
CA VAL A 87 -7.97 -34.67 -16.26
C VAL A 87 -8.63 -34.97 -14.91
N PRO A 88 -8.29 -34.23 -13.83
CA PRO A 88 -8.91 -34.46 -12.53
C PRO A 88 -10.44 -34.32 -12.63
N PRO A 89 -11.19 -35.21 -11.95
CA PRO A 89 -12.65 -35.20 -12.03
C PRO A 89 -13.20 -33.89 -11.48
N LYS A 90 -14.11 -33.27 -12.24
CA LYS A 90 -14.83 -32.08 -11.80
C LYS A 90 -15.77 -32.47 -10.66
N ALA A 91 -15.80 -31.68 -9.59
CA ALA A 91 -16.71 -31.91 -8.47
C ALA A 91 -18.17 -32.02 -8.95
N ALA A 92 -18.90 -33.01 -8.41
CA ALA A 92 -20.30 -33.22 -8.73
C ALA A 92 -21.17 -32.07 -8.21
N ALA A 93 -22.24 -31.75 -8.93
CA ALA A 93 -23.23 -30.80 -8.46
C ALA A 93 -24.04 -31.38 -7.28
N PRO A 94 -24.55 -30.54 -6.36
CA PRO A 94 -25.41 -31.00 -5.27
C PRO A 94 -26.65 -31.76 -5.78
N ALA A 95 -27.16 -32.70 -4.97
CA ALA A 95 -28.41 -33.40 -5.27
C ALA A 95 -29.58 -32.41 -5.40
N GLY A 96 -30.45 -32.63 -6.39
CA GLY A 96 -31.56 -31.73 -6.69
C GLY A 96 -31.18 -30.51 -7.55
N THR A 97 -29.94 -30.40 -8.03
CA THR A 97 -29.57 -29.34 -9.00
C THR A 97 -30.40 -29.49 -10.28
N PRO A 98 -31.17 -28.47 -10.70
CA PRO A 98 -32.01 -28.56 -11.88
C PRO A 98 -31.17 -28.66 -13.16
N VAL A 99 -31.59 -29.53 -14.07
CA VAL A 99 -31.00 -29.63 -15.41
C VAL A 99 -31.59 -28.50 -16.26
N VAL A 100 -30.80 -27.46 -16.49
CA VAL A 100 -31.20 -26.30 -17.31
C VAL A 100 -30.48 -26.29 -18.65
N PRO A 101 -31.15 -25.90 -19.76
CA PRO A 101 -30.48 -25.73 -21.04
C PRO A 101 -29.45 -24.58 -20.97
N LEU A 102 -28.47 -24.61 -21.87
CA LEU A 102 -27.46 -23.56 -21.95
C LEU A 102 -28.12 -22.23 -22.35
N LEU A 103 -28.04 -21.24 -21.45
CA LEU A 103 -28.52 -19.89 -21.75
C LEU A 103 -27.64 -19.22 -22.83
N PRO A 104 -28.21 -18.65 -23.91
CA PRO A 104 -27.45 -18.01 -25.00
C PRO A 104 -27.02 -16.57 -24.63
N LEU A 105 -26.34 -16.41 -23.51
CA LEU A 105 -25.85 -15.12 -23.03
C LEU A 105 -24.45 -14.84 -23.57
N SER A 106 -24.30 -13.76 -24.34
CA SER A 106 -23.01 -13.28 -24.86
C SER A 106 -22.11 -12.76 -23.74
N ARG A 107 -22.69 -12.05 -22.76
CA ARG A 107 -21.99 -11.48 -21.59
C ARG A 107 -22.19 -12.37 -20.37
N ARG A 108 -21.08 -12.77 -19.75
CA ARG A 108 -21.07 -13.54 -18.50
C ARG A 108 -20.06 -12.94 -17.52
N PRO A 109 -20.44 -11.93 -16.72
CA PRO A 109 -19.50 -11.22 -15.82
C PRO A 109 -18.76 -12.12 -14.84
N ARG A 110 -19.34 -13.28 -14.49
CA ARG A 110 -18.68 -14.31 -13.66
C ARG A 110 -17.37 -14.83 -14.26
N ARG A 111 -17.15 -14.70 -15.58
CA ARG A 111 -15.89 -15.10 -16.24
C ARG A 111 -14.69 -14.35 -15.66
N ASN A 112 -14.81 -13.05 -15.41
CA ASN A 112 -13.73 -12.23 -14.82
C ASN A 112 -13.50 -12.49 -13.33
N ARG A 113 -14.38 -13.26 -12.67
CA ARG A 113 -14.31 -13.56 -11.23
C ARG A 113 -13.91 -15.01 -10.92
N LYS A 114 -13.62 -15.80 -11.96
CA LYS A 114 -13.41 -17.26 -11.88
C LYS A 114 -12.21 -17.67 -11.03
N SER A 115 -11.15 -16.86 -11.01
CA SER A 115 -9.93 -17.14 -10.24
C SER A 115 -9.39 -15.87 -9.57
N PRO A 116 -8.56 -16.00 -8.51
CA PRO A 116 -7.84 -14.86 -7.94
C PRO A 116 -7.01 -14.11 -8.99
N ALA A 117 -6.32 -14.83 -9.88
CA ALA A 117 -5.52 -14.22 -10.95
C ALA A 117 -6.35 -13.36 -11.91
N LEU A 118 -7.56 -13.83 -12.29
CA LEU A 118 -8.45 -13.05 -13.15
C LEU A 118 -9.01 -11.83 -12.42
N ARG A 119 -9.38 -11.96 -11.13
CA ARG A 119 -9.85 -10.81 -10.35
C ARG A 119 -8.76 -9.75 -10.20
N ALA A 120 -7.52 -10.16 -9.97
CA ALA A 120 -6.38 -9.24 -9.89
C ALA A 120 -6.10 -8.53 -11.23
N ALA A 121 -6.19 -9.26 -12.37
CA ALA A 121 -5.96 -8.68 -13.70
C ALA A 121 -7.00 -7.63 -14.10
N PHE A 122 -8.21 -7.71 -13.56
CA PHE A 122 -9.31 -6.77 -13.82
C PHE A 122 -9.63 -5.87 -12.62
N GLN A 123 -8.75 -5.79 -11.63
CA GLN A 123 -8.93 -4.92 -10.47
C GLN A 123 -8.79 -3.46 -10.90
N GLU A 124 -9.81 -2.64 -10.61
CA GLU A 124 -9.86 -1.24 -11.04
C GLU A 124 -9.21 -0.29 -10.02
N THR A 125 -9.26 -0.64 -8.74
CA THR A 125 -8.76 0.19 -7.63
C THR A 125 -7.76 -0.57 -6.79
N THR A 126 -6.62 0.03 -6.53
CA THR A 126 -5.61 -0.49 -5.61
C THR A 126 -5.33 0.59 -4.56
N LEU A 127 -5.29 0.18 -3.29
CA LEU A 127 -4.85 1.01 -2.18
C LEU A 127 -3.43 0.61 -1.80
N SER A 128 -2.63 1.61 -1.44
CA SER A 128 -1.29 1.48 -0.91
C SER A 128 -1.17 2.35 0.36
N PRO A 129 -0.19 2.08 1.24
CA PRO A 129 0.07 2.91 2.41
C PRO A 129 0.19 4.41 2.10
N ALA A 130 0.75 4.76 0.93
CA ALA A 130 0.89 6.14 0.47
C ALA A 130 -0.44 6.87 0.21
N ASN A 131 -1.57 6.14 0.16
CA ASN A 131 -2.90 6.74 -0.03
C ASN A 131 -3.57 7.14 1.29
N PHE A 132 -3.00 6.80 2.45
CA PHE A 132 -3.59 7.09 3.74
C PHE A 132 -3.00 8.37 4.36
N VAL A 133 -3.87 9.12 5.04
CA VAL A 133 -3.49 10.18 5.98
C VAL A 133 -3.79 9.67 7.37
N TYR A 134 -2.82 9.73 8.28
CA TYR A 134 -2.96 9.19 9.63
C TYR A 134 -3.29 10.30 10.66
N PRO A 135 -4.51 10.29 11.25
CA PRO A 135 -4.88 11.25 12.28
C PRO A 135 -4.20 10.96 13.61
N LEU A 136 -3.58 11.99 14.19
CA LEU A 136 -2.85 11.92 15.45
C LEU A 136 -3.31 13.01 16.41
N PHE A 137 -3.61 12.61 17.65
CA PHE A 137 -3.99 13.53 18.72
C PHE A 137 -2.76 13.89 19.55
N ILE A 138 -2.53 15.17 19.79
CA ILE A 138 -1.33 15.66 20.47
C ILE A 138 -1.68 16.48 21.71
N HIS A 139 -0.84 16.45 22.74
CA HIS A 139 -0.96 17.32 23.91
C HIS A 139 0.41 17.69 24.47
N GLU A 140 0.43 18.64 25.41
CA GLU A 140 1.65 19.18 26.07
C GLU A 140 2.27 18.25 27.12
N GLY A 141 1.61 17.14 27.47
CA GLY A 141 2.09 16.23 28.50
C GLY A 141 3.23 15.34 28.00
N GLU A 142 4.02 14.82 28.93
CA GLU A 142 5.12 13.91 28.63
C GLU A 142 4.65 12.47 28.40
N GLU A 143 3.55 12.06 29.05
CA GLU A 143 3.01 10.70 28.99
C GLU A 143 1.80 10.61 28.05
N ASP A 144 1.78 9.55 27.23
CA ASP A 144 0.66 9.28 26.33
C ASP A 144 -0.58 8.84 27.11
N THR A 145 -1.73 9.45 26.78
CA THR A 145 -3.00 9.20 27.49
C THR A 145 -4.00 8.49 26.57
N PRO A 146 -4.56 7.32 26.95
CA PRO A 146 -5.54 6.61 26.13
C PRO A 146 -6.84 7.40 25.97
N ILE A 147 -7.46 7.32 24.78
CA ILE A 147 -8.76 7.92 24.50
C ILE A 147 -9.83 6.84 24.68
N GLY A 148 -10.57 6.88 25.78
CA GLY A 148 -11.53 5.82 26.13
C GLY A 148 -12.60 5.55 25.06
N ALA A 149 -13.06 6.58 24.35
CA ALA A 149 -14.04 6.45 23.27
C ALA A 149 -13.46 5.88 21.95
N MET A 150 -12.12 5.87 21.82
CA MET A 150 -11.41 5.41 20.63
C MET A 150 -10.36 4.36 21.03
N PRO A 151 -10.77 3.10 21.26
CA PRO A 151 -9.84 2.05 21.68
C PRO A 151 -8.65 1.91 20.73
N GLY A 152 -7.44 1.88 21.30
CA GLY A 152 -6.18 1.86 20.53
C GLY A 152 -5.67 3.23 20.09
N CYS A 153 -6.43 4.31 20.32
CA CYS A 153 -5.98 5.68 20.08
C CYS A 153 -5.55 6.36 21.37
N TYR A 154 -4.51 7.19 21.27
CA TYR A 154 -3.91 7.90 22.38
C TYR A 154 -3.79 9.38 22.03
N ARG A 155 -3.87 10.23 23.06
CA ARG A 155 -3.32 11.58 23.02
C ARG A 155 -1.84 11.43 23.29
N LEU A 156 -1.02 11.80 22.32
CA LEU A 156 0.41 11.60 22.33
C LEU A 156 1.13 12.83 22.86
N GLY A 157 2.14 12.63 23.69
CA GLY A 157 3.08 13.67 24.06
C GLY A 157 3.86 14.12 22.84
N TRP A 158 3.78 15.41 22.49
CA TRP A 158 4.27 15.91 21.20
C TRP A 158 5.79 15.76 20.99
N ARG A 159 6.58 15.71 22.08
CA ARG A 159 8.04 15.55 22.03
C ARG A 159 8.50 14.09 21.90
N HIS A 160 7.71 13.14 22.39
CA HIS A 160 8.12 11.74 22.57
C HIS A 160 7.21 10.78 21.84
N GLY A 161 6.03 10.47 22.40
CA GLY A 161 5.10 9.48 21.85
C GLY A 161 4.72 9.76 20.40
N LEU A 162 4.49 11.04 20.05
CA LEU A 162 4.21 11.44 18.68
C LEU A 162 5.33 11.06 17.71
N VAL A 163 6.58 11.33 18.09
CA VAL A 163 7.74 11.13 17.20
C VAL A 163 7.99 9.64 16.95
N GLU A 164 7.73 8.80 17.95
CA GLU A 164 7.76 7.35 17.83
C GLU A 164 6.64 6.84 16.91
N GLU A 165 5.41 7.33 17.11
CA GLU A 165 4.25 6.89 16.35
C GLU A 165 4.35 7.28 14.88
N VAL A 166 4.85 8.49 14.58
CA VAL A 166 5.16 8.91 13.22
C VAL A 166 6.25 8.02 12.60
N SER A 167 7.27 7.60 13.36
CA SER A 167 8.28 6.67 12.85
C SER A 167 7.66 5.34 12.42
N LYS A 168 6.80 4.75 13.27
CA LYS A 168 6.11 3.49 12.98
C LYS A 168 5.21 3.60 11.74
N ALA A 169 4.48 4.72 11.61
CA ALA A 169 3.63 4.98 10.45
C ALA A 169 4.47 5.04 9.15
N ARG A 170 5.64 5.68 9.20
CA ARG A 170 6.56 5.74 8.06
C ARG A 170 7.15 4.38 7.70
N ASP A 171 7.47 3.55 8.68
CA ASP A 171 8.01 2.19 8.46
C ASP A 171 7.05 1.30 7.64
N VAL A 172 5.74 1.53 7.76
CA VAL A 172 4.71 0.84 6.96
C VAL A 172 4.33 1.58 5.67
N GLY A 173 4.95 2.72 5.37
CA GLY A 173 4.79 3.48 4.14
C GLY A 173 3.74 4.60 4.18
N VAL A 174 3.23 4.96 5.37
CA VAL A 174 2.31 6.09 5.56
C VAL A 174 3.13 7.35 5.86
N ASN A 175 3.26 8.23 4.86
CA ASN A 175 4.06 9.47 4.96
C ASN A 175 3.21 10.75 5.05
N SER A 176 1.93 10.61 5.40
CA SER A 176 0.98 11.72 5.52
C SER A 176 0.26 11.64 6.87
N ILE A 177 0.28 12.72 7.65
CA ILE A 177 -0.38 12.78 8.96
C ILE A 177 -1.27 14.02 9.07
N VAL A 178 -2.27 13.98 9.94
CA VAL A 178 -3.04 15.16 10.34
C VAL A 178 -3.01 15.31 11.86
N LEU A 179 -2.75 16.52 12.35
CA LEU A 179 -2.57 16.80 13.77
C LEU A 179 -3.83 17.43 14.37
N PHE A 180 -4.27 16.87 15.51
CA PHE A 180 -5.38 17.41 16.30
C PHE A 180 -4.91 17.74 17.73
N PRO A 181 -4.86 19.03 18.12
CA PRO A 181 -4.34 19.43 19.42
C PRO A 181 -5.39 19.28 20.53
N LYS A 182 -4.98 18.77 21.69
CA LYS A 182 -5.67 18.96 22.97
C LYS A 182 -4.96 20.06 23.73
N VAL A 183 -5.40 21.30 23.50
CA VAL A 183 -4.86 22.50 24.15
C VAL A 183 -5.25 22.51 25.65
N PRO A 184 -4.34 22.92 26.55
CA PRO A 184 -4.65 23.14 27.97
C PRO A 184 -5.83 24.10 28.14
N ASP A 185 -6.75 23.77 29.03
CA ASP A 185 -8.00 24.55 29.15
C ASP A 185 -7.76 26.01 29.61
N GLY A 186 -6.65 26.29 30.30
CA GLY A 186 -6.26 27.66 30.69
C GLY A 186 -5.74 28.55 29.55
N LEU A 187 -5.49 27.99 28.36
CA LEU A 187 -5.13 28.74 27.16
C LEU A 187 -6.33 28.98 26.23
N LYS A 188 -7.49 28.43 26.58
CA LYS A 188 -8.70 28.59 25.78
C LYS A 188 -9.34 29.95 26.05
N SER A 189 -9.85 30.56 24.99
CA SER A 189 -10.53 31.86 25.05
C SER A 189 -11.76 31.86 24.14
N PRO A 190 -12.77 32.72 24.37
CA PRO A 190 -13.93 32.83 23.48
C PRO A 190 -13.57 33.21 22.03
N THR A 191 -12.43 33.88 21.82
CA THR A 191 -11.93 34.31 20.51
C THR A 191 -10.91 33.37 19.88
N GLY A 192 -10.49 32.32 20.60
CA GLY A 192 -9.56 31.31 20.10
C GLY A 192 -8.14 31.82 19.87
N ASP A 193 -7.65 32.77 20.65
CA ASP A 193 -6.39 33.49 20.38
C ASP A 193 -5.15 32.58 20.29
N GLU A 194 -5.15 31.44 21.00
CA GLU A 194 -4.06 30.47 20.98
C GLU A 194 -3.93 29.75 19.61
N ALA A 195 -4.94 29.83 18.74
CA ALA A 195 -4.97 29.18 17.42
C ALA A 195 -3.87 29.70 16.47
N TYR A 196 -3.43 30.95 16.65
CA TYR A 196 -2.38 31.58 15.84
C TYR A 196 -1.15 31.96 16.66
N ASN A 197 -0.94 31.33 17.82
CA ASN A 197 0.28 31.49 18.58
C ASN A 197 1.43 30.79 17.85
N ASP A 198 2.42 31.56 17.37
CA ASP A 198 3.62 31.02 16.69
C ASP A 198 4.40 30.02 17.56
N ASN A 199 4.28 30.14 18.88
CA ASN A 199 4.87 29.23 19.86
C ASN A 199 3.85 28.26 20.44
N GLY A 200 2.67 28.11 19.84
CA GLY A 200 1.64 27.16 20.26
C GLY A 200 2.01 25.70 20.01
N LEU A 201 1.19 24.79 20.52
CA LEU A 201 1.43 23.35 20.44
C LEU A 201 1.61 22.86 18.98
N VAL A 202 0.71 23.26 18.08
CA VAL A 202 0.72 22.81 16.67
C VAL A 202 1.97 23.33 15.92
N PRO A 203 2.29 24.65 15.88
CA PRO A 203 3.49 25.12 15.19
C PRO A 203 4.80 24.53 15.73
N ARG A 204 4.95 24.38 17.05
CA ARG A 204 6.15 23.72 17.62
C ARG A 204 6.25 22.25 17.24
N THR A 205 5.12 21.55 17.17
CA THR A 205 5.05 20.16 16.72
C THR A 205 5.43 20.02 15.25
N ILE A 206 4.93 20.91 14.38
CA ILE A 206 5.27 20.93 12.96
C ILE A 206 6.78 21.12 12.78
N ARG A 207 7.38 22.11 13.45
CA ARG A 207 8.83 22.36 13.39
C ARG A 207 9.64 21.13 13.80
N LEU A 208 9.30 20.54 14.95
CA LEU A 208 9.94 19.31 15.43
C LEU A 208 9.88 18.17 14.40
N LEU A 209 8.70 17.93 13.83
CA LEU A 209 8.52 16.85 12.86
C LEU A 209 9.22 17.15 11.54
N LYS A 210 9.23 18.40 11.07
CA LYS A 210 9.91 18.81 9.84
C LYS A 210 11.42 18.77 9.96
N ASP A 211 11.97 19.10 11.14
CA ASP A 211 13.39 18.96 11.41
C ASP A 211 13.85 17.49 11.33
N LYS A 212 13.01 16.56 11.83
CA LYS A 212 13.33 15.13 11.84
C LYS A 212 12.98 14.42 10.53
N TYR A 213 11.87 14.80 9.92
CA TYR A 213 11.28 14.16 8.73
C TYR A 213 10.88 15.24 7.70
N PRO A 214 11.84 15.84 6.97
CA PRO A 214 11.55 16.94 6.04
C PRO A 214 10.53 16.59 4.96
N ASP A 215 10.49 15.32 4.55
CA ASP A 215 9.63 14.76 3.51
C ASP A 215 8.24 14.31 3.99
N LEU A 216 7.97 14.38 5.31
CA LEU A 216 6.66 14.07 5.87
C LEU A 216 5.61 15.09 5.42
N VAL A 217 4.49 14.63 4.89
CA VAL A 217 3.34 15.49 4.60
C VAL A 217 2.55 15.69 5.89
N ILE A 218 2.40 16.94 6.32
CA ILE A 218 1.66 17.30 7.52
C ILE A 218 0.46 18.13 7.09
N TYR A 219 -0.72 17.63 7.40
CA TYR A 219 -1.98 18.35 7.34
C TYR A 219 -2.28 18.92 8.71
N THR A 220 -2.93 20.07 8.71
CA THR A 220 -3.32 20.71 9.94
C THR A 220 -4.77 21.15 9.87
N ASP A 221 -5.36 21.25 11.05
CA ASP A 221 -6.74 21.68 11.19
C ASP A 221 -6.81 23.21 11.35
N VAL A 222 -7.82 23.81 10.70
CA VAL A 222 -8.10 25.25 10.73
C VAL A 222 -9.52 25.43 11.21
N ALA A 223 -9.66 25.37 12.54
CA ALA A 223 -10.89 25.54 13.29
C ALA A 223 -10.55 26.06 14.71
N LEU A 224 -11.51 26.74 15.35
CA LEU A 224 -11.30 27.32 16.69
C LEU A 224 -11.72 26.40 17.84
N ASP A 225 -12.40 25.27 17.61
CA ASP A 225 -12.94 24.40 18.67
C ASP A 225 -11.90 23.86 19.66
N PRO A 226 -10.62 23.59 19.30
CA PRO A 226 -9.62 23.18 20.28
C PRO A 226 -9.18 24.33 21.19
N TYR A 227 -9.40 25.57 20.75
CA TYR A 227 -8.92 26.82 21.37
C TYR A 227 -10.06 27.63 22.00
N SER A 228 -11.31 27.32 21.65
CA SER A 228 -12.52 27.97 22.17
C SER A 228 -12.83 27.47 23.57
N SER A 229 -13.16 28.40 24.47
CA SER A 229 -13.68 28.05 25.80
C SER A 229 -15.06 27.39 25.73
N ASP A 230 -15.82 27.68 24.66
CA ASP A 230 -17.19 27.17 24.45
C ASP A 230 -17.19 25.88 23.62
N GLY A 231 -16.07 25.57 22.95
CA GLY A 231 -15.90 24.36 22.13
C GLY A 231 -16.57 24.44 20.75
N HIS A 232 -16.91 25.63 20.28
CA HIS A 232 -17.39 25.87 18.92
C HIS A 232 -16.25 26.24 17.97
N ASP A 233 -16.39 25.86 16.69
CA ASP A 233 -15.41 26.13 15.61
C ASP A 233 -15.23 27.63 15.30
N GLY A 234 -16.11 28.49 15.85
CA GLY A 234 -16.10 29.93 15.65
C GLY A 234 -16.43 30.72 16.90
N ILE A 235 -16.28 32.03 16.80
CA ILE A 235 -16.55 32.99 17.87
C ILE A 235 -18.05 33.04 18.15
N VAL A 236 -18.42 32.83 19.41
CA VAL A 236 -19.83 32.81 19.85
C VAL A 236 -20.22 34.17 20.42
N ARG A 237 -21.25 34.78 19.86
CA ARG A 237 -21.87 36.00 20.40
C ARG A 237 -22.76 35.67 21.60
N GLU A 238 -23.07 36.66 22.43
CA GLU A 238 -23.90 36.50 23.64
C GLU A 238 -25.28 35.84 23.40
N ASP A 239 -25.86 35.97 22.21
CA ASP A 239 -27.13 35.33 21.85
C ASP A 239 -26.98 33.91 21.26
N GLY A 240 -25.77 33.34 21.32
CA GLY A 240 -25.44 31.99 20.86
C GLY A 240 -25.17 31.87 19.36
N VAL A 241 -25.16 32.98 18.62
CA VAL A 241 -24.86 32.97 17.18
C VAL A 241 -23.35 32.96 16.94
N ILE A 242 -22.89 32.02 16.11
CA ILE A 242 -21.49 31.97 15.65
C ILE A 242 -21.27 33.10 14.64
N MET A 243 -20.31 33.97 14.92
CA MET A 243 -19.98 35.15 14.12
C MET A 243 -19.11 34.77 12.93
N ASN A 244 -19.67 34.74 11.72
CA ASN A 244 -19.01 34.21 10.53
C ASN A 244 -17.73 34.97 10.14
N ASP A 245 -17.82 36.28 9.92
CA ASP A 245 -16.73 37.06 9.33
C ASP A 245 -15.56 37.24 10.32
N GLU A 246 -15.90 37.43 11.60
CA GLU A 246 -14.95 37.48 12.70
C GLU A 246 -14.26 36.13 12.92
N THR A 247 -14.99 35.03 12.78
CA THR A 247 -14.40 33.68 12.81
C THR A 247 -13.44 33.49 11.65
N VAL A 248 -13.87 33.78 10.41
CA VAL A 248 -13.02 33.66 9.22
C VAL A 248 -11.76 34.51 9.38
N HIS A 249 -11.85 35.71 9.96
CA HIS A 249 -10.67 36.53 10.25
C HIS A 249 -9.65 35.83 11.15
N GLN A 250 -10.09 35.15 12.22
CA GLN A 250 -9.19 34.37 13.09
C GLN A 250 -8.65 33.13 12.38
N LEU A 251 -9.48 32.41 11.62
CA LEU A 251 -9.07 31.24 10.84
C LEU A 251 -8.00 31.60 9.80
N CYS A 252 -8.09 32.77 9.18
CA CYS A 252 -7.03 33.27 8.29
C CYS A 252 -5.70 33.48 9.04
N LYS A 253 -5.71 34.02 10.27
CA LYS A 253 -4.49 34.14 11.08
C LYS A 253 -3.92 32.77 11.43
N GLN A 254 -4.78 31.85 11.86
CA GLN A 254 -4.40 30.47 12.17
C GLN A 254 -3.74 29.82 10.94
N ALA A 255 -4.36 29.89 9.76
CA ALA A 255 -3.83 29.31 8.54
C ALA A 255 -2.46 29.88 8.12
N VAL A 256 -2.21 31.17 8.35
CA VAL A 256 -0.92 31.81 8.01
C VAL A 256 0.17 31.47 9.03
N SER A 257 -0.19 31.23 10.30
CA SER A 257 0.77 30.91 11.37
C SER A 257 1.35 29.49 11.31
N GLN A 258 0.66 28.58 10.62
CA GLN A 258 0.98 27.15 10.56
C GLN A 258 1.97 26.82 9.43
#